data_AF-A0A3P1XNV3-F1
#
_entry.id   AF-A0A3P1XNV3-F1
#
_cell.length_a   1.000
_cell.length_b   1.000
_cell.length_c   1.000
_cell.angle_alpha   90.00
_cell.angle_beta   90.00
_cell.angle_gamma   90.00
#
_symmetry.space_group_name_H-M   'P 1'
#
loop_
_entity.id
_entity.type
_entity.pdbx_description
1 polymer ?
#
loop_
_entity_poly.entity_id
_entity_poly.type
_entity_poly.pdbx_seq_one_letter_code
_entity_poly.pdbx_strand_id
1 'polypeptide(L)'
;MKFNAKNTFFLLFAIVATAVVAKDKIELYFITGGFGGGRGVEDLYARMALYYFSVRIFTDYIPFGSGFASYGTYASGEYYSPIYTKYNMERMHGLTESSPSFIADTYYPALAQFGLVGLFLFFLFWYYLTHKAIISFRKGCQKEAVIGIIIIAFFLIESISDATLTHNRGFFMMMLLGLIFSDIKYKLNMSSLEEIK
;
A
#
# COMPACT_ATOMS: atom_id res chain seq x y z
N MET A 1 -21.98 -22.61 5.36
CA MET A 1 -22.35 -21.18 5.21
C MET A 1 -23.81 -21.13 4.76
N LYS A 2 -24.75 -20.71 5.61
CA LYS A 2 -26.16 -20.52 5.20
C LYS A 2 -26.30 -19.12 4.62
N PHE A 3 -26.70 -19.01 3.36
CA PHE A 3 -26.97 -17.72 2.72
C PHE A 3 -28.13 -17.03 3.45
N ASN A 4 -27.87 -15.86 4.03
CA ASN A 4 -28.87 -15.06 4.70
C ASN A 4 -29.38 -13.99 3.72
N ALA A 5 -30.62 -14.14 3.25
CA ALA A 5 -31.23 -13.26 2.25
C ALA A 5 -31.16 -11.76 2.63
N LYS A 6 -31.23 -11.45 3.93
CA LYS A 6 -31.11 -10.08 4.44
C LYS A 6 -29.71 -9.51 4.22
N ASN A 7 -28.67 -10.33 4.43
CA ASN A 7 -27.28 -9.92 4.19
C ASN A 7 -27.00 -9.80 2.69
N THR A 8 -27.56 -10.69 1.87
CA THR A 8 -27.43 -10.61 0.41
C THR A 8 -28.05 -9.33 -0.13
N PHE A 9 -29.24 -8.94 0.36
CA PHE A 9 -29.89 -7.69 -0.02
C PHE A 9 -29.04 -6.46 0.38
N PHE A 10 -28.50 -6.46 1.60
CA PHE A 10 -27.65 -5.37 2.08
C PHE A 10 -26.36 -5.24 1.26
N LEU A 11 -25.75 -6.37 0.89
CA LEU A 11 -24.58 -6.42 0.03
C LEU A 11 -24.89 -5.86 -1.36
N LEU A 12 -26.01 -6.27 -1.96
CA LEU A 12 -26.43 -5.81 -3.28
C LEU A 12 -26.68 -4.29 -3.28
N PHE A 13 -27.36 -3.79 -2.25
CA PHE A 13 -27.59 -2.37 -2.07
C PHE A 13 -26.28 -1.58 -1.91
N ALA A 14 -25.34 -2.08 -1.10
CA ALA A 14 -24.03 -1.46 -0.94
C ALA A 14 -23.23 -1.40 -2.24
N ILE A 15 -23.26 -2.46 -3.06
CA ILE A 15 -22.63 -2.49 -4.38
C ILE A 15 -23.25 -1.43 -5.30
N VAL A 16 -24.59 -1.34 -5.36
CA VAL A 16 -25.29 -0.36 -6.19
C VAL A 16 -25.00 1.07 -5.73
N ALA A 17 -25.06 1.34 -4.42
CA ALA A 17 -24.75 2.66 -3.87
C ALA A 17 -23.30 3.08 -4.17
N THR A 18 -22.36 2.14 -4.05
CA THR A 18 -20.95 2.38 -4.40
C THR A 18 -20.80 2.67 -5.89
N ALA A 19 -21.49 1.93 -6.76
CA ALA A 19 -21.47 2.17 -8.21
C ALA A 19 -22.05 3.54 -8.59
N VAL A 20 -23.12 3.99 -7.92
CA VAL A 20 -23.71 5.33 -8.14
C VAL A 20 -22.74 6.43 -7.73
N VAL A 21 -22.11 6.33 -6.55
CA VAL A 21 -21.12 7.32 -6.09
C VAL A 21 -19.86 7.29 -6.96
N ALA A 22 -19.46 6.10 -7.43
CA ALA A 22 -18.32 5.95 -8.32
C ALA A 22 -18.58 6.46 -9.74
N LYS A 23 -19.84 6.64 -10.16
CA LYS A 23 -20.20 7.03 -11.54
C LYS A 23 -19.48 8.31 -11.98
N ASP A 24 -19.50 9.35 -11.16
CA ASP A 24 -18.88 10.64 -11.51
C ASP A 24 -17.36 10.53 -11.63
N LYS A 25 -16.73 9.68 -10.80
CA LYS A 25 -15.30 9.36 -10.90
C LYS A 25 -14.98 8.51 -12.11
N ILE A 26 -15.82 7.53 -12.44
CA ILE A 26 -15.67 6.69 -13.63
C ILE A 26 -15.82 7.55 -14.88
N GLU A 27 -16.82 8.42 -14.95
CA GLU A 27 -17.02 9.35 -16.05
C GLU A 27 -15.84 10.32 -16.17
N LEU A 28 -15.39 10.90 -15.06
CA LEU A 28 -14.21 11.78 -15.03
C LEU A 28 -12.93 11.09 -15.53
N TYR A 29 -12.66 9.85 -15.12
CA TYR A 29 -11.40 9.16 -15.46
C TYR A 29 -11.44 8.40 -16.79
N PHE A 30 -12.59 7.85 -17.19
CA PHE A 30 -12.70 6.96 -18.36
C PHE A 30 -13.39 7.58 -19.56
N ILE A 31 -14.28 8.58 -19.37
CA ILE A 31 -15.07 9.19 -20.44
C ILE A 31 -14.59 10.61 -20.74
N THR A 32 -14.66 11.50 -19.76
CA THR A 32 -14.28 12.91 -19.89
C THR A 32 -12.77 13.10 -19.86
N GLY A 33 -12.05 12.27 -19.09
CA GLY A 33 -10.59 12.22 -19.02
C GLY A 33 -9.95 11.22 -19.99
N GLY A 34 -10.71 10.70 -20.98
CA GLY A 34 -10.24 9.67 -21.91
C GLY A 34 -8.88 10.01 -22.52
N PHE A 35 -7.88 9.14 -22.37
CA PHE A 35 -6.49 9.25 -22.86
C PHE A 35 -5.76 10.61 -22.66
N GLY A 36 -6.36 11.60 -21.99
CA GLY A 36 -5.93 12.99 -22.06
C GLY A 36 -6.25 13.85 -20.83
N GLY A 37 -6.85 13.29 -19.76
CA GLY A 37 -7.23 14.09 -18.60
C GLY A 37 -7.13 13.35 -17.26
N GLY A 38 -5.92 13.01 -16.84
CA GLY A 38 -5.59 12.78 -15.42
C GLY A 38 -4.65 11.60 -15.13
N ARG A 39 -4.63 10.58 -15.99
CA ARG A 39 -3.58 9.56 -16.05
C ARG A 39 -3.24 9.24 -17.50
N GLY A 40 -2.31 10.01 -18.07
CA GLY A 40 -1.85 9.82 -19.45
C GLY A 40 -1.02 8.54 -19.62
N VAL A 41 -0.75 8.14 -20.86
CA VAL A 41 0.25 7.08 -21.14
C VAL A 41 1.60 7.47 -20.51
N GLU A 42 1.92 8.77 -20.51
CA GLU A 42 3.14 9.33 -19.88
C GLU A 42 3.21 9.09 -18.37
N ASP A 43 2.09 9.11 -17.66
CA ASP A 43 2.02 8.85 -16.21
C ASP A 43 2.26 7.36 -15.90
N LEU A 44 1.76 6.47 -16.79
CA LEU A 44 2.08 5.05 -16.73
C LEU A 44 3.58 4.84 -17.00
N TYR A 45 4.16 5.56 -17.96
CA TYR A 45 5.61 5.52 -18.21
C TYR A 45 6.43 6.01 -17.02
N ALA A 46 6.00 7.06 -16.31
CA ALA A 46 6.68 7.56 -15.12
C ALA A 46 6.72 6.51 -13.98
N ARG A 47 5.59 5.86 -13.69
CA ARG A 47 5.55 4.75 -12.71
C ARG A 47 6.44 3.58 -13.12
N MET A 48 6.35 3.15 -14.38
CA MET A 48 7.17 2.05 -14.88
C MET A 48 8.67 2.40 -14.83
N ALA A 49 9.02 3.66 -15.10
CA ALA A 49 10.39 4.15 -14.94
C ALA A 49 10.85 4.04 -13.48
N LEU A 50 10.01 4.42 -12.51
CA LEU A 50 10.36 4.25 -11.09
C LEU A 50 10.65 2.79 -10.73
N TYR A 51 9.84 1.84 -11.20
CA TYR A 51 10.14 0.42 -11.01
C TYR A 51 11.44 0.00 -11.69
N TYR A 52 11.62 0.39 -12.95
CA TYR A 52 12.81 0.04 -13.73
C TYR A 52 14.10 0.52 -13.05
N PHE A 53 14.16 1.80 -12.68
CA PHE A 53 15.34 2.36 -12.02
C PHE A 53 15.48 1.94 -10.56
N SER A 54 14.38 1.57 -9.88
CA SER A 54 14.48 1.03 -8.52
C SER A 54 15.39 -0.19 -8.46
N VAL A 55 15.33 -1.08 -9.46
CA VAL A 55 16.19 -2.27 -9.54
C VAL A 55 17.66 -1.88 -9.65
N ARG A 56 17.97 -0.89 -10.48
CA ARG A 56 19.33 -0.40 -10.67
C ARG A 56 19.88 0.32 -9.43
N ILE A 57 19.06 1.16 -8.79
CA ILE A 57 19.42 1.81 -7.52
C ILE A 57 19.64 0.74 -6.45
N PHE A 58 18.81 -0.30 -6.43
CA PHE A 58 18.95 -1.39 -5.48
C PHE A 58 20.29 -2.11 -5.61
N THR A 59 20.73 -2.38 -6.84
CA THR A 59 22.03 -3.04 -7.10
C THR A 59 23.22 -2.13 -6.84
N ASP A 60 23.11 -0.84 -7.16
CA ASP A 60 24.22 0.12 -7.05
C ASP A 60 24.49 0.53 -5.59
N TYR A 61 23.52 0.35 -4.68
CA TYR A 61 23.60 0.77 -3.28
C TYR A 61 23.40 -0.37 -2.27
N ILE A 62 23.86 -1.59 -2.59
CA ILE A 62 23.85 -2.71 -1.63
C ILE A 62 24.77 -2.40 -0.43
N PRO A 63 24.37 -2.72 0.82
CA PRO A 63 23.11 -3.38 1.21
C PRO A 63 22.04 -2.43 1.75
N PHE A 64 22.38 -1.15 1.98
CA PHE A 64 21.54 -0.21 2.76
C PHE A 64 20.72 0.77 1.90
N GLY A 65 20.87 0.72 0.57
CA GLY A 65 20.15 1.58 -0.35
C GLY A 65 20.75 2.98 -0.46
N SER A 66 20.09 3.82 -1.24
CA SER A 66 20.59 5.16 -1.56
C SER A 66 20.42 6.19 -0.44
N GLY A 67 19.77 5.84 0.67
CA GLY A 67 19.57 6.68 1.84
C GLY A 67 18.14 7.20 2.00
N PHE A 68 17.77 7.59 3.21
CA PHE A 68 16.40 8.04 3.52
C PHE A 68 16.02 9.30 2.74
N ALA A 69 14.77 9.35 2.26
CA ALA A 69 14.23 10.42 1.41
C ALA A 69 15.02 10.66 0.12
N SER A 70 15.75 9.65 -0.39
CA SER A 70 16.53 9.80 -1.62
C SER A 70 15.80 9.34 -2.88
N TYR A 71 14.79 8.47 -2.78
CA TYR A 71 14.12 7.90 -3.96
C TYR A 71 12.68 7.47 -3.69
N GLY A 72 11.79 7.74 -4.65
CA GLY A 72 10.40 7.27 -4.67
C GLY A 72 9.50 7.86 -3.57
N THR A 73 9.84 9.03 -3.02
CA THR A 73 9.10 9.66 -1.91
C THR A 73 8.72 11.09 -2.24
N TYR A 74 7.73 11.65 -1.54
CA TYR A 74 7.38 13.06 -1.70
C TYR A 74 8.58 13.96 -1.42
N ALA A 75 9.32 13.70 -0.32
CA ALA A 75 10.49 14.47 0.05
C ALA A 75 11.62 14.39 -0.99
N SER A 76 11.84 13.22 -1.61
CA SER A 76 12.85 13.10 -2.67
C SER A 76 12.48 13.90 -3.92
N GLY A 77 11.19 14.11 -4.19
CA GLY A 77 10.73 14.98 -5.28
C GLY A 77 10.79 16.47 -4.91
N GLU A 78 10.31 16.82 -3.72
CA GLU A 78 10.26 18.21 -3.21
C GLU A 78 11.65 18.85 -3.12
N TYR A 79 12.62 18.12 -2.55
CA TYR A 79 14.02 18.57 -2.45
C TYR A 79 14.89 18.09 -3.62
N TYR A 80 14.24 17.61 -4.68
CA TYR A 80 14.80 17.02 -5.89
C TYR A 80 16.13 16.29 -5.69
N SER A 81 16.04 15.03 -5.26
CA SER A 81 17.19 14.19 -4.97
C SER A 81 18.15 14.07 -6.18
N PRO A 82 19.48 14.21 -5.98
CA PRO A 82 20.48 14.04 -7.04
C PRO A 82 20.43 12.67 -7.73
N ILE A 83 19.76 11.69 -7.13
CA ILE A 83 19.60 10.35 -7.72
C ILE A 83 18.85 10.43 -9.05
N TYR A 84 17.87 11.33 -9.19
CA TYR A 84 17.10 11.44 -10.42
C TYR A 84 17.99 11.88 -11.58
N THR A 85 18.84 12.89 -11.35
CA THR A 85 19.86 13.34 -12.30
C THR A 85 20.89 12.25 -12.61
N LYS A 86 21.35 11.52 -11.59
CA LYS A 86 22.35 10.45 -11.77
C LYS A 86 21.90 9.37 -12.75
N TYR A 87 20.60 9.05 -12.76
CA TYR A 87 20.03 8.02 -13.64
C TYR A 87 19.32 8.59 -14.88
N ASN A 88 19.46 9.89 -15.17
CA ASN A 88 18.82 10.59 -16.29
C ASN A 88 17.27 10.56 -16.23
N MET A 89 16.69 10.48 -15.03
CA MET A 89 15.24 10.49 -14.82
C MET A 89 14.64 11.89 -14.93
N GLU A 90 15.46 12.94 -14.79
CA GLU A 90 15.07 14.35 -14.93
C GLU A 90 14.56 14.73 -16.32
N ARG A 91 14.72 13.82 -17.29
CA ARG A 91 14.22 13.96 -18.66
C ARG A 91 12.86 13.30 -18.88
N MET A 92 12.32 12.60 -17.87
CA MET A 92 11.08 11.85 -17.97
C MET A 92 9.91 12.65 -17.41
N HIS A 93 8.76 12.55 -18.08
CA HIS A 93 7.54 13.21 -17.65
C HIS A 93 7.24 12.93 -16.17
N GLY A 94 7.00 13.99 -15.40
CA GLY A 94 6.61 13.92 -13.99
C GLY A 94 7.67 13.39 -13.02
N LEU A 95 8.90 13.20 -13.50
CA LEU A 95 10.10 12.91 -12.70
C LEU A 95 11.13 14.06 -12.76
N THR A 96 10.75 15.19 -13.37
CA THR A 96 11.59 16.39 -13.53
C THR A 96 11.55 17.25 -12.26
N GLU A 97 12.55 18.11 -12.07
CA GLU A 97 12.59 19.05 -10.94
C GLU A 97 11.42 20.04 -10.98
N SER A 98 11.10 20.56 -12.17
CA SER A 98 9.98 21.49 -12.38
C SER A 98 8.60 20.84 -12.26
N SER A 99 8.52 19.51 -12.40
CA SER A 99 7.28 18.74 -12.33
C SER A 99 7.56 17.34 -11.78
N PRO A 100 7.64 17.19 -10.44
CA PRO A 100 7.94 15.92 -9.76
C PRO A 100 6.68 15.13 -9.38
N SER A 101 5.54 15.39 -10.03
CA SER A 101 4.21 14.91 -9.62
C SER A 101 4.07 13.39 -9.52
N PHE A 102 4.87 12.62 -10.26
CA PHE A 102 4.80 11.15 -10.27
C PHE A 102 5.89 10.46 -9.45
N ILE A 103 6.80 11.21 -8.83
CA ILE A 103 7.92 10.64 -8.05
C ILE A 103 7.42 9.77 -6.89
N ALA A 104 6.31 10.15 -6.25
CA ALA A 104 5.74 9.48 -5.09
C ALA A 104 4.46 8.68 -5.41
N ASP A 105 4.27 8.24 -6.66
CA ASP A 105 3.01 7.62 -7.11
C ASP A 105 2.91 6.13 -6.73
N THR A 106 4.00 5.47 -6.32
CA THR A 106 4.01 4.04 -5.94
C THR A 106 4.96 3.77 -4.77
N TYR A 107 4.66 2.77 -3.94
CA TYR A 107 5.44 2.51 -2.73
C TYR A 107 6.66 1.59 -2.96
N TYR A 108 6.51 0.50 -3.70
CA TYR A 108 7.59 -0.49 -3.81
C TYR A 108 8.92 0.04 -4.36
N PRO A 109 8.94 0.93 -5.38
CA PRO A 109 10.19 1.54 -5.84
C PRO A 109 10.94 2.28 -4.73
N ALA A 110 10.22 2.90 -3.78
CA ALA A 110 10.80 3.62 -2.66
C ALA A 110 11.60 2.72 -1.71
N LEU A 111 11.43 1.38 -1.75
CA LEU A 111 12.23 0.45 -0.96
C LEU A 111 13.70 0.43 -1.39
N ALA A 112 14.02 0.84 -2.62
CA ALA A 112 15.40 0.96 -3.08
C ALA A 112 16.25 1.94 -2.24
N GLN A 113 15.60 2.91 -1.61
CA GLN A 113 16.28 3.86 -0.71
C GLN A 113 16.81 3.19 0.58
N PHE A 114 16.26 2.03 0.95
CA PHE A 114 16.64 1.24 2.14
C PHE A 114 17.41 -0.06 1.78
N GLY A 115 17.56 -0.36 0.48
CA GLY A 115 18.31 -1.50 -0.02
C GLY A 115 17.79 -2.86 0.44
N LEU A 116 18.68 -3.85 0.43
CA LEU A 116 18.37 -5.25 0.76
C LEU A 116 17.88 -5.40 2.19
N VAL A 117 18.49 -4.68 3.13
CA VAL A 117 18.10 -4.75 4.54
C VAL A 117 16.68 -4.22 4.74
N GLY A 118 16.35 -3.06 4.16
CA GLY A 118 15.00 -2.51 4.26
C GLY A 118 13.96 -3.38 3.58
N LEU A 119 14.25 -3.91 2.38
CA LEU A 119 13.36 -4.83 1.67
C LEU A 119 13.07 -6.09 2.51
N PHE A 120 14.11 -6.68 3.10
CA PHE A 120 13.96 -7.84 3.96
C PHE A 120 13.12 -7.54 5.20
N LEU A 121 13.42 -6.44 5.91
CA LEU A 121 12.66 -6.04 7.09
C LEU A 121 11.19 -5.73 6.75
N PHE A 122 10.92 -5.13 5.59
CA PHE A 122 9.57 -4.85 5.11
C PHE A 122 8.76 -6.14 4.93
N PHE A 123 9.28 -7.13 4.21
CA PHE A 123 8.57 -8.40 4.03
C PHE A 123 8.51 -9.23 5.30
N LEU A 124 9.54 -9.18 6.14
CA LEU A 124 9.55 -9.82 7.46
C LEU A 124 8.43 -9.26 8.35
N PHE A 125 8.20 -7.95 8.32
CA PHE A 125 7.12 -7.30 9.05
C PHE A 125 5.74 -7.85 8.64
N TRP A 126 5.45 -7.88 7.34
CA TRP A 126 4.17 -8.40 6.84
C TRP A 126 4.01 -9.90 7.07
N TYR A 127 5.08 -10.67 6.90
CA TYR A 127 5.11 -12.09 7.24
C TYR A 127 4.78 -12.32 8.71
N TYR A 128 5.42 -11.59 9.62
CA TYR A 128 5.20 -11.71 11.06
C TYR A 128 3.74 -11.42 11.44
N LEU A 129 3.15 -10.34 10.92
CA LEU A 129 1.75 -10.00 11.18
C LEU A 129 0.80 -11.05 10.61
N THR A 130 1.05 -11.53 9.39
CA THR A 130 0.23 -12.58 8.75
C THR A 130 0.27 -13.87 9.56
N HIS A 131 1.46 -14.30 9.96
CA HIS A 131 1.65 -15.48 10.81
C HIS A 131 0.90 -15.34 12.14
N LYS A 132 0.99 -14.18 12.80
CA LYS A 132 0.24 -13.89 14.03
C LYS A 132 -1.27 -13.94 13.82
N ALA A 133 -1.78 -13.41 12.71
CA ALA A 133 -3.20 -13.46 12.38
C ALA A 133 -3.67 -14.91 12.15
N ILE A 134 -2.89 -15.73 11.43
CA ILE A 134 -3.23 -17.15 11.17
C ILE A 134 -3.29 -17.95 12.48
N ILE A 135 -2.33 -17.76 13.39
CA ILE A 135 -2.38 -18.41 14.71
C ILE A 135 -3.65 -17.99 15.47
N SER A 136 -3.97 -16.70 15.44
CA SER A 136 -5.14 -16.15 16.14
C SER A 136 -6.46 -16.71 15.58
N PHE A 137 -6.52 -16.93 14.27
CA PHE A 137 -7.65 -17.59 13.62
C PHE A 137 -7.89 -19.00 14.17
N ARG A 138 -6.82 -19.79 14.36
CA ARG A 138 -6.89 -21.15 14.91
C ARG A 138 -7.29 -21.17 16.40
N LYS A 139 -6.99 -20.11 17.13
CA LYS A 139 -7.31 -19.94 18.56
C LYS A 139 -8.68 -19.29 18.82
N GLY A 140 -9.60 -19.35 17.86
CA GLY A 140 -10.98 -18.88 18.04
C GLY A 140 -11.23 -17.39 17.79
N CYS A 141 -10.20 -16.57 17.52
CA CYS A 141 -10.34 -15.16 17.13
C CYS A 141 -10.53 -15.01 15.62
N GLN A 142 -11.47 -15.74 15.03
CA GLN A 142 -11.62 -15.86 13.58
C GLN A 142 -11.95 -14.52 12.91
N LYS A 143 -12.87 -13.74 13.49
CA LYS A 143 -13.34 -12.47 12.91
C LYS A 143 -12.21 -11.45 12.81
N GLU A 144 -11.50 -11.25 13.92
CA GLU A 144 -10.40 -10.29 14.04
C GLU A 144 -9.23 -10.69 13.13
N ALA A 145 -8.88 -11.98 13.12
CA ALA A 145 -7.83 -12.50 12.25
C ALA A 145 -8.13 -12.30 10.77
N VAL A 146 -9.37 -12.55 10.33
CA VAL A 146 -9.80 -12.33 8.94
C VAL A 146 -9.71 -10.85 8.57
N ILE A 147 -10.19 -9.94 9.43
CA ILE A 147 -10.09 -8.50 9.17
C ILE A 147 -8.61 -8.07 9.08
N GLY A 148 -7.76 -8.55 9.99
CA GLY A 148 -6.32 -8.28 9.96
C GLY A 148 -5.66 -8.75 8.65
N ILE A 149 -5.98 -9.96 8.17
CA ILE A 149 -5.47 -10.49 6.90
C ILE A 149 -5.94 -9.64 5.72
N ILE A 150 -7.21 -9.20 5.70
CA ILE A 150 -7.74 -8.35 4.63
C ILE A 150 -6.99 -7.01 4.58
N ILE A 151 -6.71 -6.38 5.72
CA ILE A 151 -5.94 -5.13 5.76
C ILE A 151 -4.49 -5.36 5.29
N ILE A 152 -3.86 -6.45 5.70
CA ILE A 152 -2.50 -6.81 5.23
C ILE A 152 -2.50 -7.01 3.71
N ALA A 153 -3.46 -7.78 3.17
CA ALA A 153 -3.59 -8.01 1.73
C ALA A 153 -3.83 -6.70 0.97
N PHE A 154 -4.66 -5.80 1.52
CA PHE A 154 -4.88 -4.47 0.98
C PHE A 154 -3.55 -3.73 0.83
N PHE A 155 -2.71 -3.65 1.87
CA PHE A 155 -1.41 -2.98 1.77
C PHE A 155 -0.46 -3.62 0.77
N LEU A 156 -0.37 -4.96 0.74
CA LEU A 156 0.54 -5.66 -0.18
C LEU A 156 0.16 -5.47 -1.65
N ILE A 157 -1.13 -5.35 -1.95
CA ILE A 157 -1.63 -5.14 -3.32
C ILE A 157 -1.55 -3.65 -3.68
N GLU A 158 -2.05 -2.78 -2.81
CA GLU A 158 -2.15 -1.34 -3.08
C GLU A 158 -0.77 -0.68 -3.24
N SER A 159 0.25 -1.17 -2.52
CA SER A 159 1.63 -0.69 -2.62
C SER A 159 2.25 -0.81 -4.02
N ILE A 160 1.65 -1.62 -4.91
CA ILE A 160 2.04 -1.71 -6.32
C ILE A 160 1.68 -0.41 -7.06
N SER A 161 0.48 0.12 -6.78
CA SER A 161 -0.18 1.14 -7.59
C SER A 161 -0.26 2.52 -6.95
N ASP A 162 -0.06 2.61 -5.62
CA ASP A 162 -0.17 3.83 -4.84
C ASP A 162 0.86 3.83 -3.69
N ALA A 163 1.26 5.00 -3.22
CA ALA A 163 2.09 5.20 -2.04
C ALA A 163 1.24 5.20 -0.75
N THR A 164 0.26 4.32 -0.65
CA THR A 164 -0.77 4.36 0.39
C THR A 164 -0.19 4.28 1.80
N LEU A 165 0.90 3.52 2.00
CA LEU A 165 1.56 3.37 3.29
C LEU A 165 2.03 4.70 3.91
N THR A 166 2.39 5.68 3.09
CA THR A 166 2.85 7.01 3.54
C THR A 166 1.76 8.07 3.49
N HIS A 167 0.54 7.72 3.05
CA HIS A 167 -0.60 8.64 2.97
C HIS A 167 -1.53 8.50 4.19
N ASN A 168 -2.35 9.53 4.43
CA ASN A 168 -3.36 9.57 5.51
C ASN A 168 -4.29 8.34 5.52
N ARG A 169 -4.64 7.83 4.33
CA ARG A 169 -5.49 6.64 4.17
C ARG A 169 -4.82 5.37 4.73
N GLY A 170 -3.53 5.17 4.41
CA GLY A 170 -2.76 4.05 4.97
C GLY A 170 -2.55 4.21 6.47
N PHE A 171 -2.28 5.43 6.95
CA PHE A 171 -2.16 5.69 8.39
C PHE A 171 -3.38 5.20 9.17
N PHE A 172 -4.60 5.51 8.70
CA PHE A 172 -5.84 5.03 9.32
C PHE A 172 -5.94 3.49 9.33
N MET A 173 -5.62 2.84 8.21
CA MET A 173 -5.66 1.38 8.09
C MET A 173 -4.61 0.69 8.99
N MET A 174 -3.43 1.31 9.18
CA MET A 174 -2.41 0.81 10.11
C MET A 174 -2.84 0.92 11.57
N MET A 175 -3.50 2.02 11.96
CA MET A 175 -4.08 2.15 13.30
C MET A 175 -5.15 1.08 13.56
N LEU A 176 -6.03 0.86 12.58
CA LEU A 176 -7.05 -0.18 12.66
C LEU A 176 -6.44 -1.57 12.81
N LEU A 177 -5.38 -1.87 12.05
CA LEU A 177 -4.63 -3.13 12.17
C LEU A 177 -4.05 -3.30 13.58
N GLY A 178 -3.48 -2.23 14.14
CA GLY A 178 -2.97 -2.22 15.52
C GLY A 178 -4.05 -2.52 16.57
N LEU A 179 -5.23 -1.90 16.43
CA LEU A 179 -6.38 -2.14 17.31
C LEU A 179 -6.86 -3.59 17.24
N ILE A 180 -6.97 -4.16 16.03
CA ILE A 180 -7.36 -5.57 15.84
C ILE A 180 -6.39 -6.52 16.55
N PHE A 181 -5.08 -6.29 16.42
CA PHE A 181 -4.09 -7.12 17.12
C PHE A 181 -4.10 -6.93 18.64
N SER A 182 -4.52 -5.76 19.13
CA SER A 182 -4.77 -5.51 20.56
C SER A 182 -5.98 -6.32 21.06
N ASP A 183 -7.10 -6.29 20.31
CA ASP A 183 -8.31 -7.03 20.64
C ASP A 183 -8.09 -8.55 20.62
N ILE A 184 -7.35 -9.06 19.63
CA ILE A 184 -6.91 -10.46 19.58
C ILE A 184 -6.16 -10.81 20.87
N LYS A 185 -5.19 -9.99 21.27
CA LYS A 185 -4.40 -10.23 22.48
C LYS A 185 -5.29 -10.25 23.73
N TYR A 186 -6.25 -9.32 23.83
CA TYR A 186 -7.20 -9.26 24.94
C TYR A 186 -8.06 -10.54 25.03
N LYS A 187 -8.64 -11.00 23.90
CA LYS A 187 -9.48 -12.21 23.87
C LYS A 187 -8.73 -13.50 24.19
N LEU A 188 -7.51 -13.62 23.69
CA LEU A 188 -6.65 -14.77 24.00
C LEU A 188 -6.27 -14.82 25.49
N ASN A 189 -6.04 -13.67 26.11
CA ASN A 189 -5.79 -13.61 27.55
C ASN A 189 -7.03 -13.96 28.37
N MET A 190 -8.22 -13.48 27.96
CA MET A 190 -9.46 -13.77 28.68
C MET A 190 -9.82 -15.26 28.64
N SER A 191 -9.74 -15.89 27.46
CA SER A 191 -9.98 -17.34 27.30
C SER A 191 -9.05 -18.20 28.15
N SER A 192 -7.76 -17.82 28.25
CA SER A 192 -6.82 -18.53 29.13
C SER A 192 -7.13 -18.43 30.62
N LEU A 193 -7.82 -17.38 31.07
CA LEU A 193 -8.24 -17.23 32.47
C LEU A 193 -9.51 -18.03 32.80
N GLU A 194 -10.37 -18.26 31.80
CA GLU A 194 -11.56 -19.10 31.93
C GLU A 194 -11.21 -20.59 32.01
N GLU A 195 -10.15 -21.05 31.32
CA GLU A 195 -9.68 -22.44 31.39
C GLU A 195 -9.04 -22.83 32.75
N ILE A 196 -8.66 -21.85 33.58
CA ILE A 196 -8.02 -22.08 34.89
C ILE A 196 -9.05 -22.12 36.04
N LYS A 197 -10.29 -21.68 35.81
CA LYS A 197 -11.38 -21.68 36.79
C LYS A 197 -12.22 -22.94 36.69
#